data_AF-T0Y4M7-F1
#
_entry.id   AF-T0Y4M7-F1
#
_cell.length_a   1.000
_cell.length_b   1.000
_cell.length_c   1.000
_cell.angle_alpha   90.00
_cell.angle_beta   90.00
_cell.angle_gamma   90.00
#
_symmetry.space_group_name_H-M   'P 1'
#
loop_
_entity.id
_entity.type
_entity.pdbx_description
1 polymer ?
#
loop_
_entity_poly.entity_id
_entity_poly.type
_entity_poly.pdbx_seq_one_letter_code
_entity_poly.pdbx_strand_id
1 'polypeptide(L)'
;MLRTAMGEAIAAALEDPGVVEILLNPDGALWFDRLDTGRRRSGICLSREDGDRIIRLVAAHLRLEVHPGAPIISAVLPETGERFEGILPPIVRGPTF
;
A
#
# COMPACT_ATOMS: atom_id res chain seq x y z
N MET A 1 10.93 -7.44 7.44
CA MET A 1 10.79 -6.26 8.34
C MET A 1 9.81 -5.20 7.80
N LEU A 2 9.85 -4.86 6.50
CA LEU A 2 8.90 -3.92 5.89
C LEU A 2 7.49 -4.52 5.75
N ARG A 3 7.37 -5.74 5.21
CA ARG A 3 6.09 -6.47 5.06
C ARG A 3 5.30 -6.55 6.37
N THR A 4 5.97 -6.92 7.46
CA THR A 4 5.36 -6.99 8.80
C THR A 4 4.84 -5.64 9.29
N ALA A 5 5.46 -4.52 8.89
CA ALA A 5 5.02 -3.19 9.27
C ALA A 5 3.79 -2.70 8.48
N MET A 6 3.46 -3.37 7.36
CA MET A 6 2.26 -3.10 6.55
C MET A 6 1.00 -3.76 7.14
N GLY A 7 1.16 -4.59 8.17
CA GLY A 7 0.07 -5.30 8.82
C GLY A 7 -0.18 -6.68 8.22
N GLU A 8 -0.81 -7.54 9.03
CA GLU A 8 -0.99 -8.97 8.73
C GLU A 8 -1.73 -9.23 7.42
N ALA A 9 -2.80 -8.48 7.15
CA ALA A 9 -3.62 -8.67 5.96
C ALA A 9 -2.86 -8.37 4.65
N ILE A 10 -2.04 -7.32 4.64
CA ILE A 10 -1.23 -6.97 3.47
C ILE A 10 -0.08 -7.97 3.32
N ALA A 11 0.56 -8.36 4.43
CA ALA A 11 1.61 -9.37 4.40
C ALA A 11 1.11 -10.70 3.85
N ALA A 12 -0.05 -11.18 4.31
CA ALA A 12 -0.67 -12.40 3.80
C ALA A 12 -1.07 -12.29 2.32
N ALA A 13 -1.60 -11.14 1.90
CA ALA A 13 -1.94 -10.91 0.50
C ALA A 13 -0.70 -10.89 -0.42
N LEU A 14 0.44 -10.37 0.05
CA LEU A 14 1.72 -10.40 -0.68
C LEU A 14 2.36 -11.80 -0.76
N GLU A 15 1.87 -12.77 0.02
CA GLU A 15 2.32 -14.17 -0.02
C GLU A 15 1.39 -15.06 -0.84
N ASP A 16 0.20 -14.58 -1.17
CA ASP A 16 -0.80 -15.33 -1.93
C ASP A 16 -0.57 -15.18 -3.45
N PRO A 17 -0.17 -16.25 -4.17
CA PRO A 17 0.11 -16.17 -5.60
C PRO A 17 -1.13 -15.89 -6.46
N GLY A 18 -2.33 -15.99 -5.90
CA GLY A 18 -3.58 -15.63 -6.56
C GLY A 18 -3.92 -14.14 -6.47
N VAL A 19 -3.25 -13.37 -5.60
CA VAL A 19 -3.42 -11.91 -5.50
C VAL A 19 -2.43 -11.23 -6.44
N VAL A 20 -2.94 -10.33 -7.28
CA VAL A 20 -2.14 -9.59 -8.27
C VAL A 20 -2.02 -8.10 -7.95
N GLU A 21 -3.00 -7.52 -7.25
CA GLU A 21 -2.93 -6.14 -6.76
C GLU A 21 -3.50 -6.04 -5.34
N ILE A 22 -2.88 -5.18 -4.53
CA ILE A 22 -3.37 -4.79 -3.20
C ILE A 22 -3.56 -3.28 -3.25
N LEU A 23 -4.78 -2.82 -3.00
CA LEU A 23 -5.11 -1.40 -3.12
C LEU A 23 -5.69 -0.85 -1.82
N LEU A 24 -5.22 0.31 -1.39
CA LEU A 24 -5.82 1.13 -0.35
C LEU A 24 -6.49 2.35 -0.99
N ASN A 25 -7.81 2.44 -0.90
CA ASN A 25 -8.53 3.60 -1.41
C ASN A 25 -8.48 4.80 -0.44
N PRO A 26 -8.74 6.04 -0.90
CA PRO A 26 -8.71 7.24 -0.06
C PRO A 26 -9.74 7.26 1.09
N ASP A 27 -10.73 6.37 1.06
CA ASP A 27 -11.71 6.14 2.13
C ASP A 27 -11.22 5.15 3.21
N GLY A 28 -9.99 4.64 3.06
CA GLY A 28 -9.36 3.68 3.95
C GLY A 28 -9.70 2.22 3.63
N ALA A 29 -10.57 1.94 2.65
CA ALA A 29 -10.96 0.57 2.31
C ALA A 29 -9.82 -0.16 1.59
N LEU A 30 -9.48 -1.35 2.08
CA LEU A 30 -8.50 -2.23 1.43
C LEU A 30 -9.20 -3.17 0.43
N TRP A 31 -8.64 -3.29 -0.75
CA TRP A 31 -9.11 -4.12 -1.85
C TRP A 31 -8.01 -5.07 -2.31
N PHE A 32 -8.41 -6.24 -2.77
CA PHE A 32 -7.52 -7.20 -3.41
C PHE A 32 -8.04 -7.51 -4.80
N ASP A 33 -7.14 -7.47 -5.78
CA ASP A 33 -7.40 -7.99 -7.11
C ASP A 33 -6.81 -9.39 -7.21
N ARG A 34 -7.65 -10.36 -7.58
CA ARG A 34 -7.29 -11.77 -7.64
C ARG A 34 -7.53 -12.36 -9.02
N LEU A 35 -6.70 -13.32 -9.40
CA LEU A 35 -6.80 -14.01 -10.69
C LEU A 35 -8.15 -14.72 -10.91
N ASP A 36 -8.73 -15.28 -9.84
CA ASP A 36 -9.92 -16.14 -9.90
C ASP A 36 -11.24 -15.38 -9.76
N THR A 37 -11.23 -14.28 -9.00
CA THR A 37 -12.43 -13.58 -8.53
C THR A 37 -12.45 -12.11 -8.92
N GLY A 38 -11.33 -11.59 -9.45
CA GLY A 38 -11.14 -10.18 -9.77
C GLY A 38 -11.12 -9.29 -8.54
N ARG A 39 -11.21 -7.98 -8.77
CA ARG A 39 -11.18 -6.96 -7.71
C ARG A 39 -12.34 -7.07 -6.73
N ARG A 40 -12.02 -7.18 -5.44
CA ARG A 40 -12.99 -7.27 -4.35
C ARG A 40 -12.53 -6.50 -3.12
N ARG A 41 -13.51 -5.94 -2.39
CA ARG A 41 -13.27 -5.30 -1.09
C ARG A 41 -12.97 -6.38 -0.05
N SER A 42 -11.93 -6.20 0.74
CA SER A 42 -11.49 -7.17 1.74
C SER A 42 -12.34 -7.18 3.02
N GLY A 43 -13.16 -6.15 3.23
CA GLY A 43 -13.83 -5.89 4.51
C GLY A 43 -12.95 -5.19 5.55
N ILE A 44 -11.66 -4.98 5.25
CA ILE A 44 -10.70 -4.31 6.13
C ILE A 44 -10.66 -2.81 5.77
N CYS A 45 -10.59 -1.98 6.81
CA CYS A 45 -10.34 -0.54 6.68
C CYS A 45 -9.09 -0.17 7.47
N LEU A 46 -8.19 0.59 6.85
CA LEU A 46 -7.05 1.19 7.53
C LEU A 46 -7.39 2.62 7.98
N SER A 47 -6.81 3.02 9.12
CA SER A 47 -6.80 4.41 9.53
C SER A 47 -5.98 5.25 8.55
N ARG A 48 -6.20 6.57 8.53
CA ARG A 48 -5.39 7.48 7.70
C ARG A 48 -3.94 7.48 8.18
N GLU A 49 -3.75 7.39 9.48
CA GLU A 49 -2.46 7.33 10.14
C GLU A 49 -1.68 6.08 9.73
N ASP A 50 -2.34 4.92 9.65
CA ASP A 50 -1.71 3.68 9.20
C ASP A 50 -1.36 3.72 7.71
N GLY A 51 -2.26 4.20 6.86
CA GLY A 51 -1.97 4.34 5.43
C GLY A 51 -0.79 5.28 5.15
N ASP A 52 -0.75 6.44 5.81
CA ASP A 52 0.35 7.39 5.72
C ASP A 52 1.66 6.77 6.24
N ARG A 53 1.62 6.11 7.41
CA ARG A 53 2.77 5.42 8.00
C ARG A 53 3.34 4.36 7.05
N ILE A 54 2.50 3.55 6.40
CA ILE A 54 2.95 2.53 5.45
C ILE A 54 3.73 3.16 4.29
N ILE A 55 3.14 4.17 3.64
CA ILE A 55 3.80 4.87 2.52
C ILE A 55 5.13 5.49 2.95
N ARG A 56 5.18 6.12 4.14
CA ARG A 56 6.40 6.71 4.68
C ARG A 56 7.46 5.66 5.04
N LEU A 57 7.06 4.49 5.53
CA LEU A 57 7.98 3.39 5.82
C LEU A 57 8.60 2.82 4.55
N VAL A 58 7.82 2.66 3.47
CA VAL A 58 8.34 2.26 2.16
C VAL A 58 9.35 3.29 1.66
N ALA A 59 9.02 4.58 1.72
CA ALA A 59 9.91 5.66 1.34
C ALA A 59 11.22 5.65 2.13
N ALA A 60 11.13 5.59 3.47
CA ALA A 60 12.28 5.56 4.35
C ALA A 60 13.19 4.33 4.10
N HIS A 61 12.58 3.15 3.89
CA HIS A 61 13.33 1.92 3.63
C HIS A 61 14.15 2.00 2.34
N LEU A 62 13.63 2.68 1.32
CA LEU A 62 14.27 2.84 0.00
C LEU A 62 15.04 4.16 -0.14
N ARG A 63 15.15 4.96 0.93
CA ARG A 63 15.77 6.29 0.93
C ARG A 63 15.17 7.24 -0.11
N LEU A 64 13.87 7.14 -0.32
CA LEU A 64 13.07 8.03 -1.15
C LEU A 64 12.37 9.07 -0.25
N GLU A 65 12.03 10.21 -0.82
CA GLU A 65 11.29 11.26 -0.12
C GLU A 65 9.80 11.21 -0.46
N VAL A 66 8.95 11.36 0.57
CA VAL A 66 7.49 11.51 0.39
C VAL A 66 6.92 12.48 1.41
N HIS A 67 6.32 13.55 0.94
CA HIS A 67 5.76 14.63 1.77
C HIS A 67 4.75 15.46 0.95
N PRO A 68 3.99 16.39 1.55
CA PRO A 68 2.97 17.15 0.80
C PRO A 68 3.47 17.93 -0.43
N GLY A 69 4.77 18.24 -0.50
CA GLY A 69 5.43 18.87 -1.65
C GLY A 69 5.92 17.88 -2.72
N ALA A 70 6.08 16.61 -2.37
CA ALA A 70 6.38 15.49 -3.26
C ALA A 70 5.52 14.28 -2.83
N PRO A 71 4.20 14.29 -3.12
CA PRO A 71 3.23 13.39 -2.48
C PRO A 71 3.12 12.02 -3.13
N ILE A 72 3.86 11.77 -4.21
CA ILE A 72 3.82 10.51 -4.97
C ILE A 72 5.16 9.81 -4.80
N ILE A 73 5.12 8.51 -4.53
CA ILE A 73 6.30 7.64 -4.52
C ILE A 73 6.05 6.41 -5.39
N SER A 74 6.97 6.16 -6.31
CA SER A 74 7.03 4.90 -7.05
C SER A 74 8.25 4.11 -6.56
N ALA A 75 8.06 2.83 -6.26
CA ALA A 75 9.05 2.00 -5.60
C ALA A 75 8.98 0.54 -6.07
N VAL A 76 10.05 -0.20 -5.79
CA VAL A 76 10.10 -1.66 -5.88
C VAL A 76 10.43 -2.20 -4.49
N LEU A 77 9.56 -3.04 -3.95
CA LEU A 77 9.71 -3.61 -2.63
C LEU A 77 10.91 -4.57 -2.59
N PRO A 78 11.66 -4.58 -1.47
CA PRO A 78 12.80 -5.48 -1.30
C PRO A 78 12.33 -6.94 -1.24
N GLU A 79 13.30 -7.87 -1.30
CA GLU A 79 13.14 -9.33 -1.17
C GLU A 79 12.46 -10.00 -2.39
N THR A 80 11.43 -9.39 -2.94
CA THR A 80 10.46 -10.05 -3.85
C THR A 80 10.15 -9.24 -5.10
N GLY A 81 10.37 -7.92 -5.06
CA GLY A 81 10.37 -7.08 -6.26
C GLY A 81 9.00 -6.59 -6.70
N GLU A 82 7.96 -6.65 -5.86
CA GLU A 82 6.67 -6.06 -6.18
C GLU A 82 6.78 -4.55 -6.37
N ARG A 83 5.99 -4.00 -7.29
CA ARG A 83 5.89 -2.56 -7.48
C ARG A 83 4.98 -1.96 -6.41
N PHE A 84 5.33 -0.76 -5.94
CA PHE A 84 4.54 0.01 -4.99
C PHE A 84 4.38 1.45 -5.50
N GLU A 85 3.15 1.96 -5.46
CA GLU A 85 2.81 3.33 -5.87
C GLU A 85 2.05 4.00 -4.73
N GLY A 86 2.71 4.83 -3.92
CA GLY A 86 2.09 5.52 -2.79
C GLY A 86 1.72 6.95 -3.12
N ILE A 87 0.53 7.38 -2.69
CA ILE A 87 0.02 8.73 -2.90
C ILE A 87 -0.52 9.31 -1.59
N LEU A 88 -0.03 10.49 -1.21
CA LEU A 88 -0.45 11.23 -0.02
C LEU A 88 -1.24 12.50 -0.38
N PRO A 89 -2.00 13.08 0.57
CA PRO A 89 -2.50 14.44 0.43
C PRO A 89 -1.37 15.45 0.10
N PRO A 90 -1.66 16.52 -0.66
CA PRO A 90 -3.01 17.05 -0.93
C PRO A 90 -3.69 16.53 -2.21
N ILE A 91 -3.02 15.70 -3.02
CA ILE A 91 -3.56 15.31 -4.34
C ILE A 91 -4.64 14.23 -4.27
N VAL A 92 -4.69 13.50 -3.16
CA VAL A 92 -5.75 12.55 -2.81
C VAL A 92 -6.39 12.94 -1.48
N ARG A 93 -7.65 12.56 -1.27
CA ARG A 93 -8.38 12.86 -0.03
C ARG A 93 -7.85 12.13 1.20
N GLY A 94 -7.07 11.06 1.02
CA GLY A 94 -6.46 10.25 2.06
C GLY A 94 -5.37 9.36 1.45
N PRO A 95 -4.47 8.78 2.26
CA PRO A 95 -3.39 7.94 1.76
C PRO A 95 -3.92 6.80 0.87
N THR A 96 -3.22 6.53 -0.22
CA THR A 96 -3.62 5.55 -1.23
C THR A 96 -2.41 4.85 -1.81
N PHE A 97 -2.55 3.56 -2.12
CA PHE A 97 -1.60 2.78 -2.88
C PHE A 97 -2.29 1.63 -3.60
#